data_AF-A0A3C1KSG1-F1
#
_entry.id   AF-A0A3C1KSG1-F1
#
_cell.length_a   1.000
_cell.length_b   1.000
_cell.length_c   1.000
_cell.angle_alpha   90.00
_cell.angle_beta   90.00
_cell.angle_gamma   90.00
#
_symmetry.space_group_name_H-M   'P 1'
#
loop_
_entity.id
_entity.type
_entity.pdbx_description
1 polymer ?
#
loop_
_entity_poly.entity_id
_entity_poly.type
_entity_poly.pdbx_seq_one_letter_code
_entity_poly.pdbx_strand_id
1 'polypeptide(L)'
;MPDLPKPKQLIRDDDGWYTDECLIRIREVMRLSGLSRSHVYALSADGRFPKSLPLVKGGTSRAWVAGEVRAWVQQRIAERGQEVGQ
;
A
#
# COMPACT_ATOMS: atom_id res chain seq x y z
N MET A 1 -14.62 24.71 6.54
CA MET A 1 -13.82 23.55 6.11
C MET A 1 -13.90 23.50 4.59
N PRO A 2 -12.79 23.56 3.84
CA PRO A 2 -12.84 23.45 2.38
C PRO A 2 -13.35 22.06 1.99
N ASP A 3 -14.18 22.03 0.94
CA ASP A 3 -14.85 20.84 0.41
C ASP A 3 -13.83 19.74 0.14
N LEU A 4 -13.82 18.73 1.01
CA LEU A 4 -12.94 17.59 0.89
C LEU A 4 -13.37 16.83 -0.38
N PRO A 5 -12.44 16.42 -1.27
CA PRO A 5 -12.79 15.43 -2.27
C PRO A 5 -13.47 14.26 -1.55
N LYS A 6 -14.48 13.63 -2.15
CA LYS A 6 -15.07 12.39 -1.64
C LYS A 6 -14.30 11.20 -2.26
N PRO A 7 -13.07 10.85 -1.84
CA PRO A 7 -12.44 9.66 -2.38
C PRO A 7 -13.20 8.44 -1.88
N LYS A 8 -13.32 7.44 -2.74
CA LYS A 8 -13.99 6.17 -2.46
C LYS A 8 -13.30 5.35 -1.35
N GLN A 9 -12.15 5.79 -0.84
CA GLN A 9 -11.43 5.10 0.22
C GLN A 9 -10.48 6.06 0.97
N LEU A 10 -10.81 6.44 2.20
CA LEU A 10 -9.97 7.31 3.03
C LEU A 10 -8.92 6.46 3.79
N ILE A 11 -7.66 6.91 3.86
CA ILE A 11 -6.65 6.39 4.80
C ILE A 11 -6.69 7.29 6.04
N ARG A 12 -6.76 6.68 7.23
CA ARG A 12 -6.81 7.36 8.50
C ARG A 12 -5.45 7.23 9.19
N ASP A 13 -4.75 8.34 9.34
CA ASP A 13 -3.56 8.46 10.20
C ASP A 13 -3.84 9.47 11.32
N ASP A 14 -2.90 9.62 12.26
CA ASP A 14 -3.01 10.54 13.41
C ASP A 14 -3.24 12.02 12.98
N ASP A 15 -2.82 12.37 11.75
CA ASP A 15 -2.80 13.75 11.24
C ASP A 15 -3.73 14.04 10.02
N GLY A 16 -4.58 13.10 9.56
CA GLY A 16 -5.56 13.45 8.50
C GLY A 16 -6.07 12.34 7.58
N TRP A 17 -6.74 12.76 6.50
CA TRP A 17 -7.36 11.91 5.48
C TRP A 17 -6.52 11.88 4.19
N TYR A 18 -6.12 10.70 3.73
CA TYR A 18 -5.38 10.56 2.45
C TYR A 18 -6.21 9.83 1.39
N THR A 19 -5.96 10.18 0.13
CA THR A 19 -6.51 9.50 -1.05
C THR A 19 -5.63 8.30 -1.46
N ASP A 20 -6.19 7.45 -2.31
CA ASP A 20 -5.51 6.27 -2.85
C ASP A 20 -4.26 6.62 -3.70
N GLU A 21 -4.21 7.86 -4.19
CA GLU A 21 -3.14 8.43 -5.01
C GLU A 21 -1.93 8.90 -4.18
N CYS A 22 -2.00 8.81 -2.85
CA CYS A 22 -0.90 9.22 -1.98
C CYS A 22 0.25 8.20 -1.96
N LEU A 23 1.46 8.72 -1.70
CA LEU A 23 2.66 7.89 -1.54
C LEU A 23 2.92 7.58 -0.08
N ILE A 24 3.06 6.29 0.23
CA ILE A 24 3.29 5.80 1.59
C ILE A 24 4.70 5.21 1.75
N ARG A 25 5.27 5.38 2.95
CA ARG A 25 6.60 4.86 3.30
C ARG A 25 6.54 3.40 3.73
N ILE A 26 7.70 2.74 3.76
CA ILE A 26 7.80 1.32 4.14
C ILE A 26 7.14 1.02 5.50
N ARG A 27 7.21 1.92 6.48
CA ARG A 27 6.53 1.73 7.79
C ARG A 27 5.03 1.56 7.62
N GLU A 28 4.43 2.33 6.73
CA GLU A 28 3.00 2.28 6.46
C GLU A 28 2.63 1.07 5.60
N VAL A 29 3.45 0.74 4.61
CA VAL A 29 3.29 -0.49 3.83
C VAL A 29 3.28 -1.73 4.75
N MET A 30 4.19 -1.78 5.73
CA MET A 30 4.21 -2.85 6.74
C MET A 30 2.95 -2.84 7.61
N ARG A 31 2.48 -1.66 8.04
CA ARG A 31 1.24 -1.52 8.83
C ARG A 31 0.02 -2.04 8.08
N LEU A 32 -0.09 -1.73 6.78
CA LEU A 32 -1.22 -2.13 5.93
C LEU A 32 -1.17 -3.60 5.51
N SER A 33 0.02 -4.11 5.17
CA SER A 33 0.18 -5.48 4.66
C SER A 33 0.45 -6.54 5.73
N GLY A 34 0.86 -6.14 6.93
CA GLY A 34 1.33 -7.05 7.99
C GLY A 34 2.67 -7.72 7.69
N LEU A 35 3.33 -7.37 6.59
CA LEU A 35 4.60 -7.96 6.18
C LEU A 35 5.79 -7.29 6.87
N SER A 36 6.88 -8.05 7.07
CA SER A 36 8.16 -7.47 7.47
C SER A 36 8.79 -6.72 6.30
N ARG A 37 9.64 -5.72 6.61
CA ARG A 37 10.35 -4.92 5.60
C ARG A 37 11.07 -5.77 4.55
N SER A 38 11.84 -6.76 4.99
CA SER A 38 12.60 -7.63 4.08
C SER A 38 11.68 -8.43 3.16
N HIS A 39 10.53 -8.87 3.67
CA HIS A 39 9.56 -9.63 2.89
C HIS A 39 8.87 -8.75 1.83
N VAL A 40 8.54 -7.49 2.17
CA VAL A 40 8.05 -6.51 1.19
C VAL A 40 9.02 -6.37 0.02
N TYR A 41 10.32 -6.20 0.30
CA TYR A 41 11.32 -6.08 -0.76
C TYR A 41 11.52 -7.38 -1.55
N ALA A 42 11.50 -8.54 -0.90
CA ALA A 42 11.60 -9.83 -1.56
C ALA A 42 10.43 -10.04 -2.54
N LEU A 43 9.18 -9.81 -2.09
CA LEU A 43 8.01 -9.94 -2.95
C LEU A 43 7.96 -8.87 -4.05
N SER A 44 8.43 -7.65 -3.77
CA SER A 44 8.54 -6.59 -4.80
C SER A 44 9.53 -6.97 -5.89
N ALA A 45 10.65 -7.63 -5.52
CA ALA A 45 11.64 -8.14 -6.47
C ALA A 45 11.10 -9.32 -7.28
N ASP A 46 10.32 -10.19 -6.65
CA ASP A 46 9.65 -11.34 -7.29
C ASP A 46 8.43 -10.94 -8.14
N GLY A 47 8.06 -9.66 -8.18
CA GLY A 47 6.89 -9.17 -8.92
C GLY A 47 5.54 -9.54 -8.29
N ARG A 48 5.55 -10.05 -7.04
CA ARG A 48 4.37 -10.47 -6.28
C ARG A 48 3.81 -9.38 -5.36
N PHE A 49 4.43 -8.21 -5.34
CA PHE A 49 4.02 -7.05 -4.55
C PHE A 49 4.29 -5.76 -5.36
N PRO A 50 3.51 -4.68 -5.14
CA PRO A 50 3.73 -3.40 -5.81
C PRO A 50 5.18 -2.90 -5.71
N LYS A 51 5.70 -2.39 -6.82
CA LYS A 51 7.08 -1.91 -6.89
C LYS A 51 7.21 -0.55 -6.20
N SER A 52 8.31 -0.38 -5.47
CA SER A 52 8.62 0.90 -4.84
C SER A 52 9.11 1.93 -5.85
N LEU A 53 8.68 3.17 -5.69
CA LEU A 53 9.12 4.34 -6.45
C LEU A 53 10.20 5.12 -5.67
N PRO A 54 11.30 5.55 -6.30
CA PRO A 54 12.23 6.50 -5.70
C PRO A 54 11.60 7.89 -5.63
N LEU A 55 11.63 8.54 -4.46
CA LEU A 55 11.06 9.89 -4.31
C LEU A 55 11.99 11.02 -4.75
N VAL A 56 13.31 10.76 -4.69
CA VAL A 56 14.34 11.73 -5.04
C VAL A 56 15.29 11.05 -6.00
N LYS A 57 15.65 11.73 -7.09
CA LYS A 57 16.62 11.22 -8.07
C LYS A 57 17.96 10.97 -7.36
N GLY A 58 18.43 9.72 -7.39
CA GLY A 58 19.67 9.31 -6.72
C GLY A 58 19.57 9.13 -5.19
N GLY A 59 18.38 9.30 -4.59
CA GLY A 59 18.17 9.08 -3.16
C GLY A 59 17.83 7.63 -2.81
N THR A 60 18.05 7.26 -1.55
CA THR A 60 17.64 5.95 -0.98
C THR A 60 16.17 5.93 -0.54
N SER A 61 15.52 7.09 -0.56
CA SER A 61 14.13 7.25 -0.17
C SER A 61 13.18 6.59 -1.17
N ARG A 62 12.52 5.52 -0.73
CA ARG A 62 11.49 4.82 -1.52
C ARG A 62 10.09 5.01 -0.91
N ALA A 63 9.08 4.92 -1.76
CA ALA A 63 7.66 4.96 -1.40
C ALA A 63 6.85 4.04 -2.31
N TRP A 64 5.60 3.80 -1.94
CA TRP A 64 4.63 3.01 -2.70
C TRP A 64 3.36 3.81 -2.88
N VAL A 65 2.63 3.57 -3.95
CA VAL A 65 1.28 4.13 -4.12
C VAL A 65 0.36 3.41 -3.13
N ALA A 66 -0.35 4.17 -2.30
CA ALA A 66 -1.20 3.61 -1.26
C ALA A 66 -2.30 2.71 -1.84
N GLY A 67 -2.84 3.11 -3.00
CA GLY A 67 -3.81 2.34 -3.75
C GLY A 67 -3.35 0.98 -4.22
N GLU A 68 -2.14 0.90 -4.78
CA GLU A 68 -1.58 -0.38 -5.23
C GLU A 68 -1.40 -1.34 -4.05
N VAL A 69 -0.91 -0.84 -2.92
CA VAL A 69 -0.73 -1.64 -1.70
C VAL A 69 -2.07 -2.11 -1.16
N ARG A 70 -3.09 -1.24 -1.12
CA ARG A 70 -4.43 -1.60 -0.67
C ARG A 70 -5.08 -2.62 -1.60
N ALA A 71 -5.00 -2.41 -2.91
CA ALA A 71 -5.52 -3.33 -3.91
C ALA A 71 -4.90 -4.72 -3.76
N TRP A 72 -3.58 -4.78 -3.52
CA TRP A 72 -2.90 -6.03 -3.19
C TRP A 72 -3.46 -6.68 -1.93
N VAL A 73 -3.64 -5.93 -0.83
CA VAL A 73 -4.23 -6.47 0.41
C VAL A 73 -5.64 -7.01 0.17
N GLN A 74 -6.48 -6.29 -0.57
CA GLN A 74 -7.83 -6.73 -0.92
C GLN A 74 -7.81 -7.99 -1.79
N GLN A 75 -6.88 -8.10 -2.73
CA GLN A 75 -6.67 -9.32 -3.51
C GLN A 75 -6.35 -10.50 -2.59
N ARG A 76 -5.43 -10.36 -1.62
CA ARG A 76 -5.09 -11.44 -0.67
C ARG A 76 -6.29 -11.87 0.19
N ILE A 77 -7.13 -10.91 0.60
CA ILE A 77 -8.37 -11.20 1.35
C ILE A 77 -9.38 -11.93 0.45
N ALA A 78 -9.51 -11.52 -0.81
CA ALA A 78 -10.39 -12.16 -1.78
C ALA A 78 -9.93 -13.58 -2.14
N GLU A 79 -8.63 -13.80 -2.30
CA GLU A 79 -8.03 -15.13 -2.51
C GLU A 79 -8.41 -16.08 -1.38
N ARG A 80 -8.34 -15.64 -0.11
CA ARG A 80 -8.83 -16.42 1.04
C ARG A 80 -10.30 -16.80 0.92
N GLY A 81 -11.13 -15.92 0.37
CA GLY A 81 -12.56 -16.15 0.16
C GLY A 81 -12.88 -17.21 -0.89
N GLN A 82 -11.92 -17.57 -1.75
CA GLN A 82 -12.08 -18.59 -2.79
C GLN A 82 -11.65 -20.00 -2.32
N GLU A 83 -11.09 -20.14 -1.12
CA GLU A 83 -10.63 -21.42 -0.55
C GLU A 83 -11.72 -22.17 0.22
N VAL A 84 -12.98 -21.70 0.20
CA VAL A 84 -14.15 -22.40 0.77
C VAL A 84 -15.08 -22.82 -0.36
N GLY A 85 -14.71 -23.90 -1.06
CA GLY A 85 -15.49 -24.42 -2.18
C GLY A 85 -14.81 -25.57 -2.93
N GLN A 86 -14.22 -26.53 -2.23
CA GLN A 86 -13.88 -27.84 -2.80
C GLN A 86 -14.35 -28.94 -1.84
#